data_AF-A0A1V3X5M7-F1
#
_entry.id   AF-A0A1V3X5M7-F1
#
_cell.length_a   1.000
_cell.length_b   1.000
_cell.length_c   1.000
_cell.angle_alpha   90.00
_cell.angle_beta   90.00
_cell.angle_gamma   90.00
#
_symmetry.space_group_name_H-M   'P 1'
#
loop_
_entity.id
_entity.type
_entity.pdbx_description
1 polymer ?
#
loop_
_entity_poly.entity_id
_entity_poly.type
_entity_poly.pdbx_seq_one_letter_code
_entity_poly.pdbx_strand_id
1 'polypeptide(L)'
;MKPSQYWARQCYAGASFLRPVECAQRHRIGVDRIMWASDYPHLEGTAPYSREALRHTFSDVPADEVAAMVGGNAAAVYRFDLEALAPLADRIGPTVAEVAEPLAAVPADATSTAFEPEPIRAW
;
A
#
# COMPACT_ATOMS: atom_id res chain seq x y z
N MET A 1 24.48 -8.94 15.77
CA MET A 1 23.15 -8.51 15.29
C MET A 1 22.61 -9.57 14.35
N LYS A 2 21.37 -10.05 14.56
CA LYS A 2 20.68 -10.95 13.61
C LYS A 2 20.20 -10.17 12.38
N PRO A 3 20.10 -10.78 11.18
CA PRO A 3 19.56 -10.10 10.00
C PRO A 3 18.18 -9.44 10.24
N SER A 4 17.29 -10.10 10.99
CA SER A 4 15.98 -9.53 11.35
C SER A 4 16.06 -8.28 12.22
N GLN A 5 17.08 -8.16 13.07
CA GLN A 5 17.31 -6.95 13.87
C GLN A 5 17.83 -5.80 13.01
N TYR A 6 18.60 -6.09 11.96
CA TYR A 6 19.01 -5.07 11.01
C TYR A 6 17.83 -4.58 10.18
N TRP A 7 17.03 -5.52 9.65
CA TRP A 7 15.78 -5.23 8.92
C TRP A 7 14.88 -4.29 9.73
N ALA A 8 14.54 -4.70 10.96
CA ALA A 8 13.64 -3.93 11.82
C ALA A 8 14.17 -2.53 12.18
N ARG A 9 15.50 -2.31 12.09
CA ARG A 9 16.14 -1.03 12.44
C ARG A 9 16.40 -0.13 11.22
N GLN A 10 16.68 -0.68 10.05
CA GLN A 10 17.35 0.06 8.96
C GLN A 10 16.77 -0.18 7.56
N CYS A 11 15.80 -1.07 7.40
CA CYS A 11 15.23 -1.39 6.09
C CYS A 11 13.76 -0.95 6.00
N TYR A 12 13.33 -0.61 4.79
CA TYR A 12 11.94 -0.38 4.45
C TYR A 12 11.64 -1.11 3.13
N ALA A 13 10.40 -1.59 2.98
CA ALA A 13 9.90 -2.19 1.76
C ALA A 13 9.09 -1.15 0.97
N GLY A 14 9.53 -0.83 -0.24
CA GLY A 14 8.67 -0.22 -1.25
C GLY A 14 7.72 -1.28 -1.78
N ALA A 15 6.50 -1.31 -1.25
CA ALA A 15 5.47 -2.27 -1.58
C ALA A 15 4.61 -1.75 -2.75
N SER A 16 5.20 -1.72 -3.94
CA SER A 16 4.49 -1.45 -5.18
C SER A 16 3.36 -2.45 -5.39
N PHE A 17 2.16 -1.99 -5.76
CA PHE A 17 0.98 -2.83 -6.09
C PHE A 17 0.69 -3.96 -5.09
N LEU A 18 0.90 -3.69 -3.79
CA LEU A 18 0.73 -4.66 -2.70
C LEU A 18 -0.62 -5.38 -2.79
N ARG A 19 -0.60 -6.72 -2.82
CA ARG A 19 -1.80 -7.58 -2.86
C ARG A 19 -2.34 -7.93 -1.48
N PRO A 20 -3.62 -8.38 -1.37
CA PRO A 20 -4.18 -8.87 -0.11
C PRO A 20 -3.33 -9.93 0.59
N VAL A 21 -2.80 -10.92 -0.14
CA VAL A 21 -1.94 -11.99 0.41
C VAL A 21 -0.63 -11.48 0.99
N GLU A 22 -0.04 -10.45 0.39
CA GLU A 22 1.19 -9.84 0.86
C GLU A 22 0.89 -8.95 2.07
N CYS A 23 -0.22 -8.21 2.04
CA CYS A 23 -0.72 -7.42 3.16
C CYS A 23 -1.04 -8.30 4.38
N ALA A 24 -1.49 -9.54 4.19
CA ALA A 24 -1.66 -10.51 5.28
C ALA A 24 -0.35 -10.82 6.02
N GLN A 25 0.83 -10.60 5.39
CA GLN A 25 2.14 -10.77 6.03
C GLN A 25 2.69 -9.48 6.67
N ARG A 26 1.95 -8.36 6.64
CA ARG A 26 2.43 -7.05 7.10
C ARG A 26 3.00 -7.04 8.52
N HIS A 27 2.44 -7.85 9.42
CA HIS A 27 2.93 -7.95 10.81
C HIS A 27 4.27 -8.67 10.92
N ARG A 28 4.56 -9.61 10.01
CA ARG A 28 5.86 -10.30 9.94
C ARG A 28 6.93 -9.42 9.32
N ILE A 29 6.54 -8.59 8.36
CA ILE A 29 7.40 -7.60 7.69
C ILE A 29 7.65 -6.40 8.62
N GLY A 30 6.65 -5.99 9.39
CA GLY A 30 6.58 -4.75 10.15
C GLY A 30 5.71 -3.72 9.43
N VAL A 31 4.56 -3.36 10.04
CA VAL A 31 3.66 -2.34 9.49
C VAL A 31 4.37 -1.00 9.31
N ASP A 32 5.28 -0.66 10.23
CA ASP A 32 6.13 0.54 10.21
C ASP A 32 7.31 0.45 9.23
N ARG A 33 7.40 -0.63 8.45
CA ARG A 33 8.46 -0.87 7.46
C ARG A 33 7.93 -0.94 6.03
N ILE A 34 6.61 -0.87 5.85
CA ILE A 34 5.97 -0.95 4.53
C ILE A 34 5.64 0.46 4.03
N MET A 35 5.99 0.75 2.79
CA MET A 35 5.61 1.99 2.08
C MET A 35 4.94 1.58 0.78
N TRP A 36 3.61 1.75 0.68
CA TRP A 36 2.86 1.46 -0.54
C TRP A 36 3.26 2.42 -1.66
N ALA A 37 3.28 1.92 -2.90
CA ALA A 37 3.47 2.74 -4.08
C ALA A 37 2.61 2.24 -5.25
N SER A 38 2.23 3.16 -6.14
CA SER A 38 1.43 2.82 -7.32
C SER A 38 2.23 2.17 -8.45
N ASP A 39 3.56 2.35 -8.45
CA ASP A 39 4.48 1.96 -9.54
C ASP A 39 4.15 2.57 -10.91
N TYR A 40 3.58 3.77 -10.94
CA TYR A 40 3.31 4.47 -12.20
C TYR A 40 4.61 4.81 -12.96
N PRO A 41 4.68 4.62 -14.29
CA PRO A 41 3.63 4.17 -15.23
C PRO A 41 3.75 2.70 -15.66
N HIS A 42 4.36 1.84 -14.85
CA HIS A 42 4.60 0.45 -15.22
C HIS A 42 3.28 -0.33 -15.41
N LEU A 43 3.34 -1.37 -16.26
CA LEU A 43 2.18 -2.18 -16.63
C LEU A 43 1.62 -2.95 -15.42
N GLU A 44 2.52 -3.43 -14.56
CA GLU A 44 2.23 -4.08 -13.30
C GLU A 44 1.68 -3.12 -12.24
N GLY A 45 1.96 -1.82 -12.40
CA GLY A 45 1.50 -0.74 -11.54
C GLY A 45 -0.02 -0.62 -11.47
N THR A 46 -0.50 0.14 -10.49
CA THR A 46 -1.93 0.20 -10.17
C THR A 46 -2.72 1.22 -10.99
N ALA A 47 -2.05 2.11 -11.72
CA ALA A 47 -2.75 3.12 -12.54
C ALA A 47 -3.45 2.48 -13.75
N PRO A 48 -4.66 2.95 -14.14
CA PRO A 48 -5.41 4.08 -13.56
C PRO A 48 -6.26 3.71 -12.33
N TYR A 49 -6.27 2.44 -11.92
CA TYR A 49 -7.12 1.87 -10.88
C TYR A 49 -6.48 1.86 -9.47
N SER A 50 -5.72 2.90 -9.12
CA SER A 50 -5.02 2.94 -7.83
C SER A 50 -5.96 2.97 -6.63
N ARG A 51 -7.14 3.58 -6.75
CA ARG A 51 -8.14 3.63 -5.67
C ARG A 51 -8.79 2.26 -5.46
N GLU A 52 -9.07 1.55 -6.54
CA GLU A 52 -9.57 0.18 -6.53
C GLU A 52 -8.53 -0.79 -5.96
N ALA A 53 -7.25 -0.63 -6.31
CA ALA A 53 -6.17 -1.43 -5.75
C ALA A 53 -6.03 -1.23 -4.24
N LEU A 54 -6.12 0.02 -3.76
CA LEU A 54 -6.12 0.30 -2.32
C LEU A 54 -7.30 -0.39 -1.61
N ARG A 55 -8.51 -0.30 -2.16
CA ARG A 55 -9.71 -0.96 -1.60
C ARG A 55 -9.59 -2.48 -1.60
N HIS A 56 -9.09 -3.03 -2.70
CA HIS A 56 -8.88 -4.47 -2.85
C HIS A 56 -7.94 -5.00 -1.77
N THR A 57 -6.87 -4.27 -1.46
CA THR A 57 -5.84 -4.70 -0.51
C THR A 57 -6.17 -4.38 0.94
N PHE A 58 -6.81 -3.24 1.22
CA PHE A 58 -6.86 -2.67 2.57
C PHE A 58 -8.25 -2.56 3.22
N SER A 59 -9.34 -2.96 2.55
CA SER A 59 -10.70 -2.79 3.09
C SER A 59 -10.94 -3.46 4.45
N ASP A 60 -10.26 -4.58 4.72
CA ASP A 60 -10.31 -5.30 6.00
C ASP A 60 -9.14 -4.99 6.95
N VAL A 61 -8.34 -3.95 6.66
CA VAL A 61 -7.16 -3.57 7.45
C VAL A 61 -7.47 -2.36 8.35
N PRO A 62 -7.04 -2.35 9.62
CA PRO A 62 -7.22 -1.21 10.50
C PRO A 62 -6.72 0.10 9.88
N ALA A 63 -7.54 1.15 9.95
CA ALA A 63 -7.30 2.41 9.25
C ALA A 63 -5.97 3.09 9.63
N ASP A 64 -5.52 2.92 10.88
CA ASP A 64 -4.24 3.43 11.37
C ASP A 64 -3.05 2.71 10.72
N GLU A 65 -3.14 1.38 10.55
CA GLU A 65 -2.14 0.60 9.81
C GLU A 65 -2.12 0.98 8.32
N VAL A 66 -3.29 1.17 7.71
CA VAL A 66 -3.40 1.65 6.32
C VAL A 66 -2.77 3.03 6.18
N ALA A 67 -3.08 3.98 7.06
CA ALA A 67 -2.51 5.32 7.04
C ALA A 67 -0.99 5.30 7.18
N ALA A 68 -0.45 4.44 8.05
CA ALA A 68 0.98 4.24 8.19
C ALA A 68 1.62 3.71 6.88
N MET A 69 1.08 2.64 6.31
CA MET A 69 1.64 2.00 5.11
C MET A 69 1.48 2.83 3.83
N VAL A 70 0.35 3.52 3.66
CA VAL A 70 0.03 4.27 2.43
C VAL A 70 0.72 5.63 2.37
N GLY A 71 1.03 6.24 3.52
CA GLY A 71 1.67 7.56 3.53
C GLY A 71 2.56 7.85 4.72
N GLY A 72 2.17 7.47 5.94
CA GLY A 72 2.85 7.86 7.18
C GLY A 72 4.32 7.43 7.25
N ASN A 73 4.61 6.19 6.88
CA ASN A 73 5.97 5.65 6.88
C ASN A 73 6.87 6.35 5.87
N ALA A 74 6.37 6.58 4.65
CA ALA A 74 7.09 7.31 3.62
C ALA A 74 7.35 8.76 4.04
N ALA A 75 6.35 9.42 4.63
CA ALA A 75 6.50 10.77 5.17
C ALA A 75 7.59 10.85 6.24
N ALA A 76 7.65 9.88 7.16
CA ALA A 76 8.70 9.82 8.18
C ALA A 76 10.09 9.60 7.56
N VAL A 77 10.23 8.65 6.62
CA VAL A 77 11.50 8.32 5.97
C VAL A 77 12.05 9.50 5.16
N TYR A 78 11.19 10.15 4.37
CA TYR A 78 11.59 11.25 3.49
C TYR A 78 11.52 12.62 4.17
N ARG A 79 11.06 12.69 5.43
CA ARG A 79 10.89 13.91 6.23
C ARG A 79 9.96 14.92 5.58
N PHE A 80 8.82 14.43 5.08
CA PHE A 80 7.75 15.30 4.58
C PHE A 80 7.03 16.00 5.74
N ASP A 81 6.67 17.25 5.52
CA ASP A 81 5.80 18.02 6.42
C ASP A 81 4.34 17.63 6.15
N LEU A 82 3.78 16.82 7.06
CA LEU A 82 2.39 16.36 6.94
C LEU A 82 1.37 17.47 7.16
N GLU A 83 1.69 18.50 7.94
CA GLU A 83 0.78 19.64 8.13
C GLU A 83 0.68 20.45 6.84
N ALA A 84 1.82 20.67 6.17
CA ALA A 84 1.85 21.34 4.88
C ALA A 84 1.16 20.52 3.77
N LEU A 85 1.21 19.19 3.83
CA LEU A 85 0.59 18.30 2.85
C LEU A 85 -0.90 18.04 3.10
N ALA A 86 -1.40 18.23 4.32
CA ALA A 86 -2.78 17.92 4.69
C ALA A 86 -3.83 18.55 3.74
N PRO A 87 -3.77 19.85 3.37
CA PRO A 87 -4.74 20.42 2.44
C PRO A 87 -4.74 19.78 1.04
N LEU A 88 -3.59 19.26 0.60
CA LEU A 88 -3.49 18.55 -0.67
C LEU A 88 -4.06 17.14 -0.54
N ALA A 89 -3.69 16.41 0.53
CA ALA A 89 -4.20 15.08 0.81
C ALA A 89 -5.73 15.09 0.94
N ASP A 90 -6.31 16.07 1.63
CA ASP A 90 -7.76 16.24 1.75
C ASP A 90 -8.45 16.47 0.39
N ARG A 91 -7.74 17.13 -0.56
CA ARG A 91 -8.27 17.45 -1.88
C ARG A 91 -8.16 16.30 -2.88
N ILE A 92 -7.05 15.55 -2.87
CA ILE A 92 -6.74 14.57 -3.94
C ILE A 92 -6.60 13.13 -3.45
N GLY A 93 -6.39 12.93 -2.15
CA GLY A 93 -6.21 11.61 -1.55
C GLY A 93 -7.51 10.82 -1.49
N PRO A 94 -7.44 9.49 -1.34
CA PRO A 94 -8.60 8.69 -0.98
C PRO A 94 -8.98 8.93 0.48
N THR A 95 -10.27 8.83 0.78
CA THR A 95 -10.72 8.92 2.18
C THR A 95 -10.57 7.57 2.89
N VAL A 96 -10.50 7.59 4.23
CA VAL A 96 -10.51 6.35 5.03
C VAL A 96 -11.75 5.51 4.74
N ALA A 97 -12.92 6.14 4.64
CA ALA A 97 -14.18 5.46 4.33
C ALA A 97 -14.18 4.82 2.93
N GLU A 98 -13.58 5.50 1.94
CA GLU A 98 -13.44 4.94 0.60
C GLU A 98 -12.54 3.71 0.57
N VAL A 99 -11.39 3.74 1.25
CA VAL A 99 -10.46 2.60 1.29
C VAL A 99 -11.05 1.42 2.07
N ALA A 100 -11.85 1.70 3.10
CA ALA A 100 -12.54 0.69 3.91
C ALA A 100 -13.68 -0.02 3.15
N GLU A 101 -14.18 0.54 2.06
CA GLU A 101 -15.24 -0.08 1.27
C GLU A 101 -14.68 -1.21 0.39
N PRO A 102 -15.09 -2.47 0.60
CA PRO A 102 -14.62 -3.59 -0.20
C PRO A 102 -14.81 -3.37 -1.70
N LEU A 103 -13.87 -3.86 -2.51
CA LEU A 103 -13.99 -3.78 -3.96
C LEU A 103 -14.97 -4.86 -4.45
N ALA A 104 -16.14 -4.43 -4.96
CA ALA A 104 -17.18 -5.35 -5.42
C ALA A 104 -16.76 -6.21 -6.63
N ALA A 105 -15.99 -5.64 -7.55
CA ALA A 105 -15.44 -6.33 -8.70
C ALA A 105 -14.15 -5.63 -9.17
N VAL A 106 -13.18 -6.42 -9.61
CA VAL A 106 -11.97 -5.93 -10.29
C VAL A 106 -12.36 -5.32 -11.64
N PRO A 107 -11.82 -4.15 -12.04
CA PRO A 107 -12.02 -3.61 -13.37
C PRO A 107 -11.57 -4.61 -14.46
N ALA A 108 -12.43 -4.86 -15.45
CA ALA A 108 -12.23 -5.94 -16.42
C ALA A 108 -11.00 -5.76 -17.33
N ASP A 109 -10.53 -4.51 -17.49
CA ASP A 109 -9.37 -4.12 -18.27
C ASP A 109 -8.14 -3.81 -17.39
N ALA A 110 -8.20 -4.09 -16.08
CA ALA A 110 -7.05 -3.91 -15.20
C ALA A 110 -5.92 -4.91 -15.56
N THR A 111 -4.71 -4.38 -15.75
CA THR A 111 -3.49 -5.17 -16.01
C THR A 111 -2.58 -5.28 -14.79
N SER A 112 -2.90 -4.57 -13.70
CA SER A 112 -2.07 -4.54 -12.51
C SER A 112 -2.02 -5.90 -11.84
N THR A 113 -0.83 -6.26 -11.37
CA THR A 113 -0.63 -7.48 -10.57
C THR A 113 -1.35 -7.40 -9.21
N ALA A 114 -1.73 -6.20 -8.77
CA ALA A 114 -2.52 -5.99 -7.55
C ALA A 114 -3.85 -6.78 -7.56
N PHE A 115 -4.39 -7.10 -8.74
CA PHE A 115 -5.67 -7.79 -8.91
C PHE A 115 -5.55 -9.24 -9.38
N GLU A 116 -4.32 -9.76 -9.53
CA GLU A 116 -4.13 -11.15 -9.96
C GLU A 116 -4.65 -12.14 -8.92
N PRO A 117 -5.32 -13.23 -9.36
CA PRO A 117 -5.84 -14.24 -8.46
C PRO A 117 -4.71 -15.02 -7.79
N GLU A 118 -5.00 -15.51 -6.58
CA GLU A 118 -4.09 -16.36 -5.81
C GLU A 118 -3.95 -17.77 -6.41
N PRO A 119 -2.82 -18.47 -6.16
CA PRO A 119 -1.63 -18.02 -5.42
C PRO A 119 -0.65 -17.19 -6.27
N ILE A 120 0.23 -16.45 -5.59
CA ILE A 120 1.37 -15.79 -6.25
C ILE A 120 2.19 -16.86 -6.98
N ARG A 121 2.25 -16.78 -8.31
CA ARG A 121 3.20 -17.57 -9.08
C ARG A 121 4.58 -16.98 -8.88
N ALA A 122 5.33 -17.52 -7.92
CA ALA A 122 6.77 -17.43 -7.99
C ALA A 122 7.20 -18.16 -9.26
N TRP A 123 8.02 -17.49 -10.08
CA TRP A 123 8.64 -18.05 -11.28
C TRP A 123 9.19 -19.47 -11.06
#